data_AF-A0A9Q0G2B0-F1
#
_entry.id   AF-A0A9Q0G2B0-F1
#
_cell.length_a   1.000
_cell.length_b   1.000
_cell.length_c   1.000
_cell.angle_alpha   90.00
_cell.angle_beta   90.00
_cell.angle_gamma   90.00
#
_symmetry.space_group_name_H-M   'P 1'
#
loop_
_entity.id
_entity.type
_entity.pdbx_description
1 polymer ?
#
loop_
_entity_poly.entity_id
_entity_poly.type
_entity_poly.pdbx_seq_one_letter_code
_entity_poly.pdbx_strand_id
1 'polypeptide(L)'
;MTSRLLVRRLRPLLHRPTTTSLPLFPDPIRRPIPSIPSILSDLRSLSTSSAARRSPTRPKRVDIGARARQLQARRLWTYALTFSCIAGFIVIVLNNFQDQLVFYVTPTDAMEKYRANPSKARFRLGGLVLEGSVNQPASSPEMEFVITDLVTDILVRYQGSLPDLFREGHSVVVEGFVRPFTEETRGSAGKKGVSDKARQGECYFEAAEVLAKHDEKYMPQEVAAAIEKNKKMLEATADASAAAGAAAADIQEEEKK
;
A
#
# COMPACT_ATOMS: atom_id res chain seq x y z
N MET A 1 -34.74 -52.68 -42.40
CA MET A 1 -33.47 -51.91 -42.35
C MET A 1 -33.21 -51.54 -40.89
N THR A 2 -32.65 -52.39 -40.02
CA THR A 2 -31.19 -52.57 -39.74
C THR A 2 -30.48 -51.21 -39.62
N SER A 3 -29.78 -50.82 -38.55
CA SER A 3 -28.84 -51.54 -37.68
C SER A 3 -28.48 -50.63 -36.49
N ARG A 4 -28.47 -51.14 -35.25
CA ARG A 4 -27.29 -51.39 -34.40
C ARG A 4 -26.43 -50.18 -33.97
N LEU A 5 -26.44 -49.99 -32.64
CA LEU A 5 -25.27 -49.88 -31.74
C LEU A 5 -24.12 -48.96 -32.15
N LEU A 6 -23.87 -47.91 -31.36
CA LEU A 6 -22.56 -47.74 -30.75
C LEU A 6 -22.60 -46.83 -29.51
N VAL A 7 -22.60 -47.47 -28.35
CA VAL A 7 -22.17 -46.85 -27.09
C VAL A 7 -20.67 -46.54 -27.24
N ARG A 8 -20.29 -45.26 -27.24
CA ARG A 8 -18.89 -44.87 -27.17
C ARG A 8 -18.64 -44.07 -25.89
N ARG A 9 -18.29 -44.82 -24.84
CA ARG A 9 -17.63 -44.30 -23.64
C ARG A 9 -16.39 -43.51 -24.07
N LEU A 10 -16.30 -42.24 -23.69
CA LEU A 10 -15.04 -41.51 -23.65
C LEU A 10 -14.77 -41.06 -22.21
N ARG A 11 -13.55 -41.35 -21.81
CA ARG A 11 -13.03 -41.40 -20.43
C ARG A 11 -12.86 -40.00 -19.83
N PRO A 12 -12.90 -39.87 -18.49
CA PRO A 12 -12.57 -38.64 -17.80
C PRO A 12 -11.05 -38.43 -17.80
N LEU A 13 -10.58 -37.28 -18.25
CA LEU A 13 -9.18 -36.86 -18.11
C LEU A 13 -9.01 -36.14 -16.77
N LEU A 14 -8.80 -36.94 -15.73
CA LEU A 14 -8.28 -36.51 -14.44
C LEU A 14 -6.87 -35.93 -14.64
N HIS A 15 -6.73 -34.61 -14.48
CA HIS A 15 -5.41 -34.00 -14.31
C HIS A 15 -4.99 -34.20 -12.85
N ARG A 16 -3.91 -34.95 -12.69
CA ARG A 16 -3.26 -35.30 -11.42
C ARG A 16 -2.05 -34.38 -11.22
N PRO A 17 -1.72 -33.96 -9.98
CA PRO A 17 -0.62 -33.04 -9.69
C PRO A 17 0.76 -33.61 -10.06
N THR A 18 1.63 -32.71 -10.49
CA THR A 18 3.05 -32.96 -10.77
C THR A 18 3.80 -33.33 -9.49
N THR A 19 4.29 -34.57 -9.45
CA THR A 19 5.24 -35.09 -8.47
C THR A 19 6.63 -34.56 -8.80
N THR A 20 7.17 -33.65 -8.00
CA THR A 20 8.58 -33.24 -8.06
C THR A 20 9.45 -34.38 -7.55
N SER A 21 10.33 -34.87 -8.42
CA SER A 21 11.29 -35.94 -8.16
C SER A 21 12.43 -35.48 -7.25
N LEU A 22 12.68 -36.29 -6.22
CA LEU A 22 13.87 -36.24 -5.37
C LEU A 22 15.09 -36.78 -6.15
N PRO A 23 16.25 -36.11 -6.15
CA PRO A 23 17.48 -36.75 -6.58
C PRO A 23 18.12 -37.57 -5.45
N LEU A 24 18.46 -38.80 -5.83
CA LEU A 24 19.35 -39.77 -5.20
C LEU A 24 20.51 -39.16 -4.38
N PHE A 25 20.62 -39.61 -3.13
CA PHE A 25 21.87 -39.59 -2.37
C PHE A 25 22.80 -40.72 -2.86
N PRO A 26 24.06 -40.44 -3.22
CA PRO A 26 25.10 -41.46 -3.31
C PRO A 26 25.89 -41.62 -1.99
N ASP A 27 26.34 -42.85 -1.80
CA ASP A 27 26.97 -43.50 -0.64
C ASP A 27 28.24 -42.86 -0.03
N PRO A 28 28.62 -43.26 1.21
CA PRO A 28 29.69 -42.63 1.98
C PRO A 28 31.09 -43.14 1.59
N ILE A 29 31.89 -42.29 0.94
CA ILE A 29 33.30 -42.57 0.65
C ILE A 29 34.19 -41.98 1.76
N ARG A 30 34.57 -42.88 2.68
CA ARG A 30 35.95 -43.18 3.11
C ARG A 30 36.95 -42.02 3.00
N ARG A 31 37.22 -41.30 4.09
CA ARG A 31 38.40 -40.43 4.21
C ARG A 31 39.52 -41.15 4.98
N PRO A 32 40.78 -41.08 4.50
CA PRO A 32 41.90 -41.87 5.01
C PRO A 32 42.46 -41.30 6.33
N ILE A 33 42.95 -42.23 7.15
CA ILE A 33 43.69 -42.02 8.39
C ILE A 33 45.04 -41.35 8.05
N PRO A 34 45.44 -40.23 8.70
CA PRO A 34 46.80 -39.76 8.60
C PRO A 34 47.74 -40.63 9.43
N SER A 35 48.79 -41.07 8.74
CA SER A 35 49.90 -41.93 9.13
C SER A 35 50.70 -41.45 10.34
N ILE A 36 51.07 -42.41 11.18
CA ILE A 36 52.11 -42.31 12.21
C ILE A 36 53.48 -42.36 11.52
N PRO A 37 54.40 -41.40 11.76
CA PRO A 37 55.83 -41.65 11.58
C PRO A 37 56.43 -42.11 12.91
N SER A 38 56.86 -43.36 12.93
CA SER A 38 57.73 -43.95 13.93
C SER A 38 59.21 -43.76 13.52
N ILE A 39 60.10 -43.92 14.51
CA ILE A 39 61.54 -44.18 14.41
C ILE A 39 62.39 -42.89 14.48
N LEU A 40 62.94 -42.56 15.67
CA LEU A 40 64.29 -42.97 16.13
C LEU A 40 65.33 -42.55 15.07
N SER A 41 66.29 -41.68 15.31
CA SER A 41 67.26 -41.68 16.39
C SER A 41 68.11 -40.44 16.15
N ASP A 42 68.36 -39.62 17.16
CA ASP A 42 69.72 -39.10 17.32
C ASP A 42 69.95 -38.82 18.79
N LEU A 43 70.78 -39.68 19.35
CA LEU A 43 71.28 -39.61 20.70
C LEU A 43 72.34 -38.51 20.77
N ARG A 44 72.37 -37.89 21.94
CA ARG A 44 73.58 -37.42 22.61
C ARG A 44 74.00 -35.97 22.29
N SER A 45 73.53 -35.06 23.13
CA SER A 45 74.49 -34.28 23.92
C SER A 45 73.91 -33.97 25.31
N LEU A 46 74.71 -34.34 26.29
CA LEU A 46 74.51 -34.06 27.71
C LEU A 46 74.65 -32.55 27.89
N SER A 47 73.64 -31.89 28.46
CA SER A 47 73.88 -30.67 29.23
C SER A 47 73.21 -30.78 30.59
N THR A 48 74.09 -30.77 31.57
CA THR A 48 73.86 -30.80 32.99
C THR A 48 73.09 -29.57 33.46
N SER A 49 72.23 -29.79 34.45
CA SER A 49 71.86 -28.83 35.49
C SER A 49 71.28 -27.48 35.05
N SER A 50 69.97 -27.34 35.21
CA SER A 50 69.49 -26.28 36.10
C SER A 50 68.08 -26.64 36.57
N ALA A 51 67.97 -27.03 37.84
CA ALA A 51 66.75 -26.88 38.59
C ALA A 51 66.43 -25.37 38.65
N ALA A 52 65.85 -24.85 37.57
CA ALA A 52 65.33 -23.50 37.52
C ALA A 52 64.25 -23.44 38.60
N ARG A 53 64.59 -22.75 39.69
CA ARG A 53 63.67 -22.40 40.77
C ARG A 53 62.37 -21.94 40.12
N ARG A 54 61.32 -22.77 40.19
CA ARG A 54 59.96 -22.30 39.99
C ARG A 54 59.74 -21.25 41.07
N SER A 55 60.01 -20.00 40.74
CA SER A 55 59.57 -18.89 41.55
C SER A 55 58.05 -19.05 41.64
N PRO A 56 57.45 -19.06 42.84
CA PRO A 56 56.01 -19.00 42.95
C PRO A 56 55.59 -17.73 42.21
N THR A 57 54.94 -17.87 41.06
CA THR A 57 54.40 -16.74 40.34
C THR A 57 53.36 -16.13 41.27
N ARG A 58 53.68 -14.94 41.79
CA ARG A 58 52.82 -14.17 42.68
C ARG A 58 51.42 -14.15 42.05
N PRO A 59 50.38 -14.71 42.70
CA PRO A 59 49.05 -14.73 42.11
C PRO A 59 48.66 -13.28 41.85
N LYS A 60 48.34 -12.96 40.59
CA LYS A 60 47.90 -11.63 40.19
C LYS A 60 46.69 -11.30 41.06
N ARG A 61 46.82 -10.28 41.91
CA ARG A 61 45.75 -9.84 42.82
C ARG A 61 44.53 -9.55 41.94
N VAL A 62 43.48 -10.35 42.09
CA VAL A 62 42.27 -10.17 41.31
C VAL A 62 41.64 -8.87 41.78
N ASP A 63 41.61 -7.86 40.91
CA ASP A 63 40.91 -6.61 41.20
C ASP A 63 39.41 -6.87 41.17
N ILE A 64 38.86 -7.27 42.33
CA ILE A 64 37.44 -7.55 42.54
C ILE A 64 36.60 -6.34 42.11
N GLY A 65 37.09 -5.12 42.36
CA GLY A 65 36.44 -3.88 41.92
C GLY A 65 36.40 -3.69 40.41
N ALA A 66 37.43 -4.12 39.67
CA ALA A 66 37.44 -4.05 38.21
C ALA A 66 36.44 -5.04 37.59
N ARG A 67 36.38 -6.27 38.14
CA ARG A 67 35.40 -7.28 37.71
C ARG A 67 33.95 -6.91 38.06
N ALA A 68 33.72 -6.27 39.21
CA ALA A 68 32.39 -5.80 39.61
C ALA A 68 31.84 -4.74 38.64
N ARG A 69 32.66 -3.75 38.24
CA ARG A 69 32.29 -2.73 37.24
C ARG A 69 32.01 -3.35 35.86
N GLN A 70 32.79 -4.36 35.46
CA GLN A 70 32.57 -5.08 34.19
C GLN A 70 31.23 -5.84 34.16
N LEU A 71 30.79 -6.44 35.28
CA LEU A 71 29.49 -7.12 35.36
C LEU A 71 28.32 -6.14 35.33
N GLN A 72 28.45 -4.98 35.99
CA GLN A 72 27.46 -3.91 35.94
C GLN A 72 27.33 -3.33 34.53
N ALA A 73 28.45 -3.08 33.84
CA ALA A 73 28.45 -2.60 32.47
C ALA A 73 27.81 -3.61 31.52
N ARG A 74 28.15 -4.91 31.61
CA ARG A 74 27.56 -5.96 30.76
C ARG A 74 26.04 -6.04 30.89
N ARG A 75 25.50 -5.92 32.12
CA ARG A 75 24.05 -5.89 32.37
C ARG A 75 23.39 -4.63 31.80
N LEU A 76 24.06 -3.48 31.93
CA LEU A 76 23.58 -2.23 31.33
C LEU A 76 23.53 -2.33 29.80
N TRP A 77 24.57 -2.87 29.16
CA TRP A 77 24.60 -3.08 27.72
C TRP A 77 23.52 -4.07 27.24
N THR A 78 23.26 -5.15 27.99
CA THR A 78 22.15 -6.05 27.65
C THR A 78 20.80 -5.36 27.74
N TYR A 79 20.56 -4.53 28.76
CA TYR A 79 19.31 -3.79 28.88
C TYR A 79 19.16 -2.73 27.79
N ALA A 80 20.23 -1.97 27.51
CA ALA A 80 20.24 -0.99 26.43
C ALA A 80 19.95 -1.63 25.07
N LEU A 81 20.55 -2.80 24.78
CA LEU A 81 20.27 -3.55 23.56
C LEU A 81 18.81 -3.99 23.49
N THR A 82 18.28 -4.58 24.57
CA THR A 82 16.87 -5.03 24.59
C THR A 82 15.90 -3.86 24.44
N PHE A 83 16.16 -2.73 25.10
CA PHE A 83 15.33 -1.54 24.99
C PHE A 83 15.38 -0.95 23.58
N SER A 84 16.57 -0.91 22.97
CA SER A 84 16.75 -0.47 21.57
C SER A 84 15.99 -1.37 20.59
N CYS A 85 16.03 -2.69 20.77
CA CYS A 85 15.26 -3.62 19.95
C CYS A 85 13.75 -3.40 20.08
N ILE A 86 13.24 -3.22 21.30
CA ILE A 86 11.82 -2.96 21.55
C ILE A 86 11.41 -1.61 20.94
N ALA A 87 12.20 -0.56 21.16
CA ALA A 87 11.94 0.75 20.58
C ALA A 87 11.93 0.71 19.04
N GLY A 88 12.90 0.03 18.43
CA GLY A 88 12.96 -0.16 16.98
C GLY A 88 11.75 -0.94 16.45
N PHE A 89 11.32 -1.99 17.14
CA PHE A 89 10.13 -2.75 16.77
C PHE A 89 8.86 -1.88 16.79
N ILE A 90 8.67 -1.08 17.84
CA ILE A 90 7.53 -0.16 17.95
C ILE A 90 7.54 0.84 16.79
N VAL A 91 8.70 1.42 16.46
CA VAL A 91 8.82 2.37 15.34
C VAL A 91 8.45 1.71 14.01
N ILE A 92 8.92 0.49 13.75
CA ILE A 92 8.60 -0.25 12.52
C ILE A 92 7.10 -0.56 12.45
N VAL A 93 6.50 -1.02 13.54
CA VAL A 93 5.07 -1.32 13.59
C VAL A 93 4.22 -0.07 13.39
N LEU A 94 4.57 1.04 14.05
CA LEU A 94 3.84 2.31 13.88
C LEU A 94 3.94 2.84 12.45
N ASN A 95 5.11 2.74 11.82
CA ASN A 95 5.29 3.15 10.42
C ASN A 95 4.48 2.27 9.47
N ASN A 96 4.49 0.94 9.67
CA ASN A 96 3.72 0.02 8.83
C ASN A 96 2.21 0.16 9.00
N PHE A 97 1.74 0.47 10.22
CA PHE A 97 0.32 0.66 10.48
C PHE A 97 -0.23 1.90 9.78
N GLN A 98 0.54 3.00 9.71
CA GLN A 98 0.14 4.21 9.00
C GLN A 98 -0.12 3.97 7.50
N ASP A 99 0.65 3.06 6.87
CA ASP A 99 0.48 2.70 5.46
C ASP A 99 -0.81 1.89 5.18
N GLN A 100 -1.41 1.27 6.20
CA GLN A 100 -2.63 0.44 6.06
C GLN A 100 -3.94 1.16 6.39
N LEU A 101 -3.88 2.41 6.85
CA LEU A 101 -5.08 3.16 7.19
C LEU A 101 -5.76 3.69 5.92
N VAL A 102 -6.91 3.12 5.59
CA VAL A 102 -7.73 3.57 4.46
C VAL A 102 -8.73 4.61 4.95
N PHE A 103 -8.42 5.88 4.69
CA PHE A 103 -9.29 7.01 5.03
C PHE A 103 -10.36 7.24 3.96
N TYR A 104 -11.54 7.67 4.39
CA TYR A 104 -12.58 8.16 3.48
C TYR A 104 -12.37 9.66 3.24
N VAL A 105 -12.40 10.06 1.97
CA VAL A 105 -12.03 11.41 1.56
C VAL A 105 -12.97 11.86 0.46
N THR A 106 -13.39 13.12 0.47
CA THR A 106 -14.16 13.71 -0.63
C THR A 106 -13.25 14.17 -1.77
N PRO A 107 -13.76 14.37 -2.99
CA PRO A 107 -13.05 15.03 -4.07
C PRO A 107 -12.36 16.34 -3.68
N THR A 108 -13.03 17.23 -2.93
CA THR A 108 -12.41 18.49 -2.48
C THR A 108 -11.25 18.23 -1.52
N ASP A 109 -11.44 17.38 -0.50
CA ASP A 109 -10.39 17.06 0.47
C ASP A 109 -9.21 16.33 -0.20
N ALA A 110 -9.47 15.49 -1.20
CA ALA A 110 -8.44 14.74 -1.93
C ALA A 110 -7.52 15.69 -2.71
N MET A 111 -8.08 16.72 -3.34
CA MET A 111 -7.30 17.76 -4.03
C MET A 111 -6.44 18.56 -3.06
N GLU A 112 -6.98 18.93 -1.88
CA GLU A 112 -6.22 19.65 -0.86
C GLU A 112 -5.08 18.80 -0.29
N LYS A 113 -5.36 17.54 0.05
CA LYS A 113 -4.35 16.59 0.54
C LYS A 113 -3.25 16.37 -0.48
N TYR A 114 -3.60 16.28 -1.76
CA TYR A 114 -2.63 16.15 -2.84
C TYR A 114 -1.72 17.38 -2.95
N ARG A 115 -2.26 18.61 -2.85
CA ARG A 115 -1.46 19.85 -2.82
C ARG A 115 -0.53 19.92 -1.62
N ALA A 116 -0.99 19.48 -0.46
CA ALA A 116 -0.18 19.47 0.76
C ALA A 116 0.92 18.41 0.72
N ASN A 117 0.62 17.20 0.24
CA ASN A 117 1.56 16.11 0.09
C ASN A 117 1.15 15.23 -1.10
N PRO A 118 2.00 15.06 -2.13
CA PRO A 118 1.80 14.07 -3.18
C PRO A 118 2.04 12.67 -2.61
N SER A 119 1.07 12.18 -1.84
CA SER A 119 1.18 10.93 -1.10
C SER A 119 0.95 9.73 -2.03
N LYS A 120 1.68 8.64 -1.78
CA LYS A 120 1.45 7.32 -2.40
C LYS A 120 0.48 6.46 -1.59
N ALA A 121 -0.21 7.03 -0.61
CA ALA A 121 -1.12 6.29 0.25
C ALA A 121 -2.38 5.89 -0.54
N ARG A 122 -2.90 4.70 -0.27
CA ARG A 122 -4.22 4.29 -0.74
C ARG A 122 -5.27 4.98 0.12
N PHE A 123 -6.29 5.53 -0.51
CA PHE A 123 -7.44 6.05 0.23
C PHE A 123 -8.73 5.76 -0.52
N ARG A 124 -9.85 5.91 0.19
CA ARG A 124 -11.20 5.73 -0.34
C ARG A 124 -11.78 7.08 -0.68
N LEU A 125 -11.91 7.35 -1.97
CA LEU A 125 -12.57 8.52 -2.50
C LEU A 125 -14.08 8.27 -2.52
N GLY A 126 -14.85 9.02 -1.74
CA GLY A 126 -16.31 8.93 -1.70
C GLY A 126 -16.95 10.16 -2.33
N GLY A 127 -17.97 9.96 -3.16
CA GLY A 127 -18.72 11.04 -3.78
C GLY A 127 -19.86 10.56 -4.65
N LEU A 128 -20.43 11.46 -5.43
CA LEU A 128 -21.49 11.19 -6.38
C LEU A 128 -20.90 11.00 -7.77
N VAL A 129 -21.40 10.02 -8.52
CA VAL A 129 -21.02 9.85 -9.94
C VAL A 129 -21.75 10.90 -10.77
N LEU A 130 -21.02 11.69 -11.55
CA LEU A 130 -21.61 12.69 -12.41
C LEU A 130 -22.39 12.03 -13.57
N GLU A 131 -23.57 12.57 -13.87
CA GLU A 131 -24.42 12.09 -14.97
C GLU A 131 -23.77 12.29 -16.34
N GLY A 132 -23.88 11.29 -17.21
CA GLY A 132 -23.26 11.25 -18.53
C GLY A 132 -21.72 11.22 -18.53
N SER A 133 -21.09 11.00 -17.37
CA SER A 133 -19.63 11.00 -17.25
C SER A 133 -18.97 9.65 -17.48
N VAL A 134 -19.77 8.58 -17.48
CA VAL A 134 -19.27 7.20 -17.57
C VAL A 134 -18.94 6.89 -19.02
N ASN A 135 -17.66 6.70 -19.30
CA ASN A 135 -17.14 6.37 -20.61
C ASN A 135 -16.36 5.05 -20.57
N GLN A 136 -16.66 4.21 -21.56
CA GLN A 136 -15.90 3.01 -21.86
C GLN A 136 -15.28 3.17 -23.25
N PRO A 137 -14.00 3.54 -23.37
CA PRO A 137 -13.29 3.50 -24.65
C PRO A 137 -13.35 2.09 -25.25
N ALA A 138 -13.84 1.96 -26.48
CA ALA A 138 -13.94 0.66 -27.17
C ALA A 138 -12.58 -0.03 -27.40
N SER A 139 -11.48 0.70 -27.24
CA SER A 139 -10.12 0.20 -27.48
C SER A 139 -9.43 -0.35 -26.22
N SER A 140 -9.93 -0.07 -25.01
CA SER A 140 -9.29 -0.51 -23.76
C SER A 140 -10.34 -0.98 -22.73
N PRO A 141 -9.98 -1.91 -21.84
CA PRO A 141 -10.85 -2.34 -20.73
C PRO A 141 -10.89 -1.33 -19.57
N GLU A 142 -10.47 -0.09 -19.83
CA GLU A 142 -10.45 0.98 -18.84
C GLU A 142 -11.80 1.71 -18.86
N MET A 143 -12.32 2.01 -17.68
CA MET A 143 -13.53 2.78 -17.48
C MET A 143 -13.13 4.14 -16.92
N GLU A 144 -13.67 5.20 -17.52
CA GLU A 144 -13.47 6.56 -17.05
C GLU A 144 -14.80 7.12 -16.57
N PHE A 145 -14.83 7.74 -15.40
CA PHE A 145 -16.00 8.43 -14.88
C PHE A 145 -15.58 9.55 -13.94
N VAL A 146 -16.48 10.50 -13.70
CA VAL A 146 -16.20 11.65 -12.84
C VAL A 146 -16.94 11.50 -11.52
N ILE A 147 -16.22 11.67 -10.41
CA ILE A 147 -16.81 11.75 -9.07
C ILE A 147 -16.81 13.20 -8.61
N THR A 148 -17.93 13.65 -8.07
CA THR A 148 -18.15 15.00 -7.56
C THR A 148 -18.68 14.98 -6.13
N ASP A 149 -18.34 15.99 -5.35
CA ASP A 149 -18.97 16.33 -4.07
C ASP A 149 -19.84 17.60 -4.18
N LEU A 150 -20.27 17.93 -5.40
CA LEU A 150 -20.98 19.15 -5.80
C LEU A 150 -20.10 20.40 -5.92
N VAL A 151 -18.90 20.41 -5.34
CA VAL A 151 -17.96 21.54 -5.41
C VAL A 151 -16.85 21.24 -6.41
N THR A 152 -16.15 20.13 -6.20
CA THR A 152 -14.98 19.71 -6.96
C THR A 152 -15.25 18.40 -7.68
N ASP A 153 -14.72 18.29 -8.90
CA ASP A 153 -14.87 17.11 -9.73
C ASP A 153 -13.49 16.47 -9.96
N ILE A 154 -13.39 15.16 -9.77
CA ILE A 154 -12.17 14.38 -10.03
C ILE A 154 -12.45 13.31 -11.09
N LEU A 155 -11.55 13.23 -12.08
CA LEU A 155 -11.55 12.15 -13.05
C LEU A 155 -11.03 10.86 -12.40
N VAL A 156 -11.81 9.80 -12.51
CA VAL A 156 -11.48 8.46 -12.01
C VAL A 156 -11.26 7.52 -13.18
N ARG A 157 -10.15 6.79 -13.15
CA ARG A 157 -9.82 5.72 -14.09
C ARG A 157 -9.82 4.39 -13.37
N TYR A 158 -10.64 3.47 -13.84
CA TYR A 158 -10.78 2.15 -13.26
C TYR A 158 -10.47 1.08 -14.31
N GLN A 159 -9.61 0.11 -13.96
CA GLN A 159 -9.35 -1.02 -14.82
C GLN A 159 -10.27 -2.19 -14.42
N GLY A 160 -11.18 -2.58 -15.31
CA GLY A 160 -12.10 -3.70 -15.09
C GLY A 160 -13.56 -3.34 -15.33
N SER A 161 -14.45 -4.25 -14.94
CA SER A 161 -15.89 -4.07 -15.10
C SER A 161 -16.48 -3.37 -13.88
N LEU A 162 -17.29 -2.33 -14.11
CA LEU A 162 -18.02 -1.68 -13.03
C LEU A 162 -19.06 -2.65 -12.42
N PRO A 163 -19.26 -2.63 -11.09
CA PRO A 163 -20.31 -3.43 -10.47
C PRO A 163 -21.70 -3.09 -11.05
N ASP A 164 -22.62 -4.06 -11.06
CA ASP A 164 -23.97 -3.82 -11.61
C ASP A 164 -24.74 -2.73 -10.84
N LEU A 165 -24.43 -2.54 -9.55
CA LEU A 165 -25.04 -1.48 -8.73
C LEU A 165 -24.52 -0.07 -9.08
N PHE A 166 -23.48 0.05 -9.90
CA PHE A 166 -22.94 1.33 -10.29
C PHE A 166 -23.89 2.03 -11.26
N ARG A 167 -24.32 3.23 -10.89
CA ARG A 167 -25.22 4.08 -11.67
C ARG A 167 -24.78 5.53 -11.53
N GLU A 168 -25.03 6.30 -12.56
CA GLU A 168 -24.85 7.75 -12.55
C GLU A 168 -25.80 8.41 -11.53
N GLY A 169 -25.41 9.55 -10.98
CA GLY A 169 -26.17 10.28 -9.97
C GLY A 169 -26.17 9.64 -8.57
N HIS A 170 -25.61 8.43 -8.42
CA HIS A 170 -25.58 7.71 -7.15
C HIS A 170 -24.26 7.89 -6.42
N SER A 171 -24.29 7.67 -5.11
CA SER A 171 -23.10 7.65 -4.27
C SER A 171 -22.24 6.43 -4.55
N VAL A 172 -20.95 6.64 -4.76
CA VAL A 172 -19.95 5.59 -4.95
C VAL A 172 -18.76 5.84 -4.03
N VAL A 173 -18.12 4.76 -3.60
CA VAL A 173 -16.82 4.81 -2.95
C VAL A 173 -15.82 4.09 -3.83
N VAL A 174 -14.67 4.70 -4.07
CA VAL A 174 -13.63 4.14 -4.92
C VAL A 174 -12.32 4.10 -4.14
N GLU A 175 -11.68 2.94 -4.13
CA GLU A 175 -10.37 2.76 -3.49
C GLU A 175 -9.27 2.86 -4.55
N GLY A 176 -8.23 3.64 -4.28
CA GLY A 176 -7.19 3.89 -5.26
C GLY A 176 -6.11 4.87 -4.81
N PHE A 177 -5.42 5.42 -5.80
CA PHE A 177 -4.32 6.37 -5.63
C PHE A 177 -4.53 7.62 -6.47
N VAL A 178 -4.06 8.77 -6.00
CA VAL A 178 -3.99 9.98 -6.83
C VAL A 178 -2.72 9.97 -7.65
N ARG A 179 -2.87 10.26 -8.95
CA ARG A 179 -1.77 10.37 -9.89
C ARG A 179 -1.79 11.75 -10.56
N PRO A 180 -0.63 12.39 -10.76
CA PRO A 180 -0.56 13.61 -11.56
C PRO A 180 -0.92 13.32 -13.02
N PHE A 181 -1.55 14.28 -13.69
CA PHE A 181 -1.70 14.21 -15.15
C PHE A 181 -0.33 14.38 -15.82
N THR A 182 0.17 13.31 -16.44
CA THR A 182 1.23 13.43 -17.46
C THR A 182 0.59 13.77 -18.81
N GLU A 183 1.30 14.47 -19.69
CA GLU A 183 0.76 14.93 -20.98
C GLU A 183 0.20 13.78 -21.84
N GLU A 184 0.81 12.60 -21.77
CA GLU A 184 0.34 11.37 -22.42
C GLU A 184 -1.04 10.95 -21.92
N THR A 185 -1.23 11.01 -20.59
CA THR A 185 -2.47 10.63 -19.91
C THR A 185 -3.61 11.60 -20.23
N ARG A 186 -3.29 12.90 -20.36
CA ARG A 186 -4.24 13.96 -20.73
C ARG A 186 -4.78 13.79 -22.15
N GLY A 187 -3.98 13.26 -23.06
CA GLY A 187 -4.38 12.96 -24.44
C GLY A 187 -5.32 11.76 -24.57
N SER A 188 -5.14 10.75 -23.69
CA SER A 188 -5.95 9.53 -23.66
C SER A 188 -7.25 9.66 -22.86
N ALA A 189 -7.40 10.70 -22.02
CA ALA A 189 -8.65 10.96 -21.32
C ALA A 189 -9.75 11.25 -22.34
N GLY A 190 -10.83 10.49 -22.29
CA GLY A 190 -11.97 10.61 -23.18
C GLY A 190 -12.44 12.07 -23.24
N LYS A 191 -12.40 12.68 -24.42
CA LYS A 191 -12.90 14.07 -24.62
C LYS A 191 -14.41 14.19 -24.40
N LYS A 192 -15.14 13.09 -24.21
CA LYS A 192 -16.59 13.03 -24.00
C LYS A 192 -16.88 12.75 -22.53
N GLY A 193 -17.88 13.38 -21.92
CA GLY A 193 -18.34 13.08 -20.56
C GLY A 193 -17.50 13.62 -19.38
N VAL A 194 -16.31 14.16 -19.60
CA VAL A 194 -15.52 14.79 -18.51
C VAL A 194 -15.95 16.24 -18.29
N SER A 195 -16.29 16.60 -17.05
CA SER A 195 -16.65 17.99 -16.68
C SER A 195 -15.46 18.96 -16.82
N ASP A 196 -15.75 20.25 -17.02
CA ASP A 196 -14.70 21.26 -17.17
C ASP A 196 -13.84 21.41 -15.90
N LYS A 197 -14.46 21.23 -14.73
CA LYS A 197 -13.74 21.23 -13.44
C LYS A 197 -12.75 20.08 -13.33
N ALA A 198 -13.14 18.87 -13.74
CA ALA A 198 -12.27 17.71 -13.73
C ALA A 198 -11.11 17.84 -14.73
N ARG A 199 -11.32 18.52 -15.88
CA ARG A 199 -10.26 18.79 -16.87
C ARG A 199 -9.22 19.78 -16.41
N GLN A 200 -9.63 20.76 -15.62
CA GLN A 200 -8.74 21.75 -15.01
C GLN A 200 -7.93 21.18 -13.84
N GLY A 201 -8.34 20.02 -13.32
CA GLY A 201 -7.61 19.31 -12.27
C GLY A 201 -6.16 18.97 -12.67
N GLU A 202 -5.26 19.04 -11.69
CA GLU A 202 -3.84 18.72 -11.85
C GLU A 202 -3.56 17.21 -11.73
N CYS A 203 -4.51 16.46 -11.17
CA CYS A 203 -4.39 15.03 -10.92
C CYS A 203 -5.68 14.27 -11.27
N TYR A 204 -5.51 12.97 -11.56
CA TYR A 204 -6.59 11.99 -11.70
C TYR A 204 -6.48 10.94 -10.61
N PHE A 205 -7.57 10.20 -10.39
CA PHE A 205 -7.62 9.11 -9.46
C PHE A 205 -7.52 7.77 -10.20
N GLU A 206 -6.47 7.01 -9.93
CA GLU A 206 -6.28 5.64 -10.41
C GLU A 206 -6.96 4.69 -9.42
N ALA A 207 -8.12 4.19 -9.80
CA ALA A 207 -8.95 3.31 -9.00
C ALA A 207 -8.53 1.85 -9.13
N ALA A 208 -8.35 1.19 -7.98
CA ALA A 208 -8.11 -0.24 -7.89
C ALA A 208 -9.41 -1.03 -7.65
N GLU A 209 -10.38 -0.45 -6.94
CA GLU A 209 -11.66 -1.09 -6.64
C GLU A 209 -12.79 -0.06 -6.59
N VAL A 210 -13.95 -0.41 -7.16
CA VAL A 210 -15.16 0.42 -7.13
C VAL A 210 -16.19 -0.27 -6.25
N LEU A 211 -16.58 0.40 -5.18
CA LEU A 211 -17.59 -0.05 -4.22
C LEU A 211 -18.88 0.72 -4.49
N ALA A 212 -19.79 0.09 -5.24
CA ALA A 212 -21.15 0.58 -5.44
C ALA A 212 -22.11 -0.22 -4.54
N LYS A 213 -22.64 0.42 -3.49
CA LYS A 213 -23.74 -0.15 -2.69
C LYS A 213 -24.97 0.72 -2.85
N HIS A 214 -26.14 0.10 -2.95
CA HIS A 214 -27.43 0.78 -3.05
C HIS A 214 -27.92 1.39 -1.73
N ASP A 215 -27.27 1.06 -0.62
CA ASP A 215 -27.61 1.68 0.66
C ASP A 215 -26.95 3.05 0.74
N GLU A 216 -27.75 4.12 0.67
CA GLU A 216 -27.38 5.47 1.11
C GLU A 216 -26.75 5.45 2.52
N LYS A 217 -27.08 4.42 3.31
CA LYS A 217 -26.51 4.10 4.63
C LYS A 217 -25.03 3.68 4.61
N TYR A 218 -24.43 3.34 3.45
CA TYR A 218 -23.03 2.95 3.33
C TYR A 218 -22.08 4.11 2.99
N MET A 219 -22.61 5.32 2.71
CA MET A 219 -21.77 6.51 2.62
C MET A 219 -21.11 6.75 3.99
N PRO A 220 -19.77 6.79 4.08
CA PRO A 220 -19.09 7.14 5.32
C PRO A 220 -19.61 8.49 5.82
N GLN A 221 -19.84 8.60 7.13
CA GLN A 221 -20.41 9.82 7.73
C GLN A 221 -19.60 11.08 7.38
N GLU A 222 -18.29 10.95 7.24
CA GLU A 222 -17.38 12.04 6.83
C GLU A 222 -17.72 12.58 5.43
N VAL A 223 -17.92 11.67 4.47
CA VAL A 223 -18.25 12.01 3.08
C VAL A 223 -19.70 12.53 2.99
N ALA A 224 -20.63 11.89 3.69
CA ALA A 224 -22.03 12.31 3.72
C ALA A 224 -22.18 13.74 4.26
N ALA A 225 -21.55 14.03 5.40
CA ALA A 225 -21.58 15.35 6.01
C ALA A 225 -20.97 16.43 5.10
N ALA A 226 -19.89 16.10 4.38
CA ALA A 226 -19.27 17.03 3.43
C ALA A 226 -20.18 17.34 2.24
N ILE A 227 -20.85 16.33 1.66
CA ILE A 227 -21.81 16.54 0.57
C ILE A 227 -23.02 17.37 1.04
N GLU A 228 -23.57 17.09 2.22
CA GLU A 228 -24.67 17.88 2.79
C GLU A 228 -24.27 19.35 3.03
N LYS A 229 -23.05 19.57 3.54
CA LYS A 229 -22.51 20.91 3.74
C LYS A 229 -22.37 21.64 2.41
N ASN A 230 -21.81 20.99 1.40
CA ASN A 230 -21.65 21.55 0.06
C ASN A 230 -23.02 21.88 -0.58
N LYS A 231 -24.00 20.99 -0.44
CA LYS A 231 -25.38 21.24 -0.90
C LYS A 231 -25.99 22.48 -0.26
N LYS A 232 -25.90 22.61 1.07
CA LYS A 232 -26.39 23.80 1.81
C LYS A 232 -25.69 25.08 1.38
N MET A 233 -24.38 25.02 1.13
CA MET A 233 -23.63 26.17 0.63
C MET A 233 -24.08 26.59 -0.78
N LEU A 234 -24.37 25.63 -1.65
CA LEU A 234 -24.88 25.91 -3.00
C LEU A 234 -26.28 26.50 -2.97
N GLU A 235 -27.18 25.96 -2.14
CA GLU A 235 -28.54 26.51 -1.95
C GLU A 235 -28.48 27.94 -1.41
N ALA A 236 -27.70 28.20 -0.36
CA ALA A 236 -27.51 29.55 0.18
C ALA A 236 -26.89 30.53 -0.83
N THR A 237 -25.96 30.04 -1.67
CA THR A 237 -25.35 30.87 -2.72
C THR A 237 -26.35 31.15 -3.84
N ALA A 238 -27.19 30.17 -4.20
CA ALA A 238 -28.25 30.34 -5.18
C ALA A 238 -29.26 31.39 -4.71
N ASP A 239 -29.70 31.32 -3.46
CA ASP A 239 -30.62 32.29 -2.85
C ASP A 239 -30.01 33.70 -2.80
N ALA A 240 -28.72 33.81 -2.45
CA ALA A 240 -28.00 35.09 -2.46
C ALA A 240 -27.85 35.66 -3.88
N SER A 241 -27.60 34.80 -4.89
CA SER A 241 -27.49 35.22 -6.28
C SER A 241 -28.84 35.64 -6.88
N ALA A 242 -29.93 34.99 -6.46
CA ALA A 242 -31.29 35.36 -6.86
C ALA A 242 -31.72 36.70 -6.23
N ALA A 243 -31.36 36.95 -4.98
CA ALA A 243 -31.59 38.25 -4.32
C ALA A 243 -30.75 39.37 -4.95
N ALA A 244 -29.49 39.11 -5.33
CA ALA A 244 -28.65 40.08 -6.04
C ALA A 244 -29.13 40.35 -7.47
N GLY A 245 -29.64 39.33 -8.18
CA GLY A 245 -30.24 39.46 -9.50
C GLY A 245 -31.55 40.26 -9.49
N ALA A 246 -32.38 40.11 -8.44
CA ALA A 246 -33.58 40.91 -8.24
C ALA A 246 -33.25 42.38 -7.96
N ALA A 247 -32.22 42.67 -7.15
CA ALA A 247 -31.76 44.03 -6.87
C ALA A 247 -31.13 44.71 -8.11
N ALA A 248 -30.46 43.95 -9.00
CA ALA A 248 -29.92 44.49 -10.24
C ALA A 248 -30.99 44.77 -11.30
N ALA A 249 -32.11 44.05 -11.26
CA ALA A 249 -33.26 44.30 -12.14
C ALA A 249 -34.03 45.58 -11.73
N ASP A 250 -34.17 45.85 -10.43
CA ASP A 250 -34.81 47.08 -9.92
C ASP A 250 -34.03 48.36 -10.26
N ILE A 251 -32.70 48.28 -10.39
CA ILE A 251 -31.85 49.44 -10.71
C ILE A 251 -31.91 49.79 -12.22
N GLN A 252 -32.21 48.82 -13.10
CA GLN A 252 -32.30 49.08 -14.55
C GLN A 252 -33.65 49.65 -15.01
N GLU A 253 -34.68 49.66 -14.15
CA GLU A 253 -35.98 50.26 -14.46
C GLU A 253 -36.06 51.75 -14.08
N GLU A 254 -35.11 52.27 -13.28
CA GLU A 254 -35.02 53.69 -12.91
C GLU A 254 -34.20 54.55 -13.89
N GLU A 255 -33.35 53.95 -14.74
CA GLU A 255 -32.51 54.70 -15.72
C GLU A 255 -33.19 54.89 -17.10
N LYS A 256 -34.43 54.41 -17.28
CA LYS A 256 -35.19 54.53 -18.54
C LYS A 256 -36.46 55.39 -18.44
N LYS A 257 -36.57 56.23 -17.42
CA LYS A 257 -37.67 57.20 -17.28
C LYS A 257 -37.11 58.61 -17.14
#